data_AF-A0A2V9RUG9-F1
#
_entry.id   AF-A0A2V9RUG9-F1
#
_cell.length_a   1.000
_cell.length_b   1.000
_cell.length_c   1.000
_cell.angle_alpha   90.00
_cell.angle_beta   90.00
_cell.angle_gamma   90.00
#
_symmetry.space_group_name_H-M   'P 1'
#
loop_
_entity.id
_entity.type
_entity.pdbx_description
1 polymer ?
#
loop_
_entity_poly.entity_id
_entity_poly.type
_entity_poly.pdbx_seq_one_letter_code
_entity_poly.pdbx_strand_id
1 'polypeptide(L)'
;CRRERDGEKILTIAAAVHLLQQSSFITDDIFDCGELRYGDRPVYLKYDVNQAIIAAELLQAIALRCASEELARNCFRNTEIVFKLLNGILLDGYVGQYLDIFNSARPTITRREYCHVIALGAGRFFQNVARCGALLADKPEEEVRILSKFAYSYGMALFILDDTIDMLPARATGKTYASDLKGRRMR
;
A
#
# COMPACT_ATOMS: atom_id res chain seq x y z
N CYS A 1 4.64 0.60 -31.91
CA CYS A 1 3.48 1.48 -32.18
C CYS A 1 2.18 1.18 -31.41
N ARG A 2 1.56 -0.02 -31.45
CA ARG A 2 0.35 -0.34 -30.64
C ARG A 2 0.70 -0.81 -29.22
N ARG A 3 1.66 -1.75 -29.09
CA ARG A 3 2.19 -2.23 -27.80
C ARG A 3 2.85 -1.15 -26.95
N GLU A 4 3.56 -0.19 -27.56
CA GLU A 4 4.14 0.95 -26.83
C GLU A 4 3.07 1.88 -26.26
N ARG A 5 2.01 2.17 -27.05
CA ARG A 5 0.86 2.96 -26.58
C ARG A 5 0.05 2.25 -25.50
N ASP A 6 -0.05 0.92 -25.52
CA ASP A 6 -0.70 0.17 -24.44
C ASP A 6 0.17 0.11 -23.18
N GLY A 7 1.50 0.09 -23.33
CA GLY A 7 2.45 0.24 -22.22
C GLY A 7 2.32 1.59 -21.51
N GLU A 8 2.29 2.69 -22.26
CA GLU A 8 2.13 4.04 -21.70
C GLU A 8 0.84 4.22 -20.90
N LYS A 9 -0.28 3.63 -21.34
CA LYS A 9 -1.55 3.73 -20.61
C LYS A 9 -1.52 2.97 -19.28
N ILE A 10 -0.92 1.77 -19.28
CA ILE A 10 -0.76 0.96 -18.06
C ILE A 10 0.21 1.65 -17.09
N LEU A 11 1.22 2.36 -17.60
CA LEU A 11 2.15 3.13 -16.77
C LEU A 11 1.44 4.22 -15.95
N THR A 12 0.44 4.90 -16.49
CA THR A 12 -0.33 5.89 -15.71
C THR A 12 -1.07 5.24 -14.54
N ILE A 13 -1.69 4.07 -14.74
CA ILE A 13 -2.35 3.33 -13.65
C ILE A 13 -1.34 2.80 -12.63
N ALA A 14 -0.19 2.30 -13.10
CA ALA A 14 0.90 1.86 -12.23
C ALA A 14 1.47 3.03 -11.39
N ALA A 15 1.62 4.21 -11.99
CA ALA A 15 2.02 5.42 -11.30
C ALA A 15 0.97 5.82 -10.24
N ALA A 16 -0.32 5.76 -10.56
CA ALA A 16 -1.38 6.00 -9.58
C ALA A 16 -1.28 5.04 -8.39
N VAL A 17 -1.11 3.74 -8.62
CA VAL A 17 -0.87 2.75 -7.55
C VAL A 17 0.34 3.11 -6.70
N HIS A 18 1.44 3.53 -7.33
CA HIS A 18 2.64 3.94 -6.63
C HIS A 18 2.39 5.17 -5.74
N LEU A 19 1.66 6.17 -6.23
CA LEU A 19 1.27 7.34 -5.44
C LEU A 19 0.37 6.97 -4.25
N LEU A 20 -0.56 6.03 -4.42
CA LEU A 20 -1.36 5.49 -3.30
C LEU A 20 -0.45 4.86 -2.24
N GLN A 21 0.53 4.06 -2.65
CA GLN A 21 1.50 3.46 -1.73
C GLN A 21 2.39 4.51 -1.04
N GLN A 22 2.85 5.53 -1.77
CA GLN A 22 3.63 6.62 -1.16
C GLN A 22 2.79 7.42 -0.15
N SER A 23 1.48 7.59 -0.42
CA SER A 23 0.59 8.25 0.54
C SER A 23 0.50 7.50 1.86
N SER A 24 0.39 6.17 1.83
CA SER A 24 0.33 5.36 3.05
C SER A 24 1.64 5.43 3.81
N PHE A 25 2.79 5.40 3.12
CA PHE A 25 4.09 5.56 3.77
C PHE A 25 4.22 6.90 4.51
N ILE A 26 3.75 8.01 3.93
CA ILE A 26 3.80 9.30 4.62
C ILE A 26 2.97 9.28 5.90
N THR A 27 1.77 8.70 5.88
CA THR A 27 0.93 8.61 7.08
C THR A 27 1.46 7.61 8.10
N ASP A 28 2.03 6.49 7.66
CA ASP A 28 2.63 5.48 8.53
C ASP A 28 3.81 6.07 9.31
N ASP A 29 4.66 6.87 8.66
CA ASP A 29 5.79 7.52 9.33
C ASP A 29 5.31 8.41 10.50
N ILE A 30 4.14 9.05 10.37
CA ILE A 30 3.52 9.85 11.45
C ILE A 30 3.01 8.94 12.57
N PHE A 31 2.24 7.91 12.24
CA PHE A 31 1.63 7.02 13.22
C PHE A 31 2.66 6.24 14.03
N ASP A 32 3.76 5.84 13.38
CA ASP A 32 4.80 5.02 13.97
C ASP A 32 5.91 5.83 14.66
N CYS A 33 5.81 7.16 14.63
CA CYS A 33 6.88 8.08 15.06
C CYS A 33 8.23 7.73 14.38
N GLY A 34 8.20 7.40 13.09
CA GLY A 34 9.37 6.98 12.33
C GLY A 34 10.40 8.11 12.23
N GLU A 35 11.64 7.87 12.65
CA GLU A 35 12.71 8.89 12.57
C GLU A 35 13.47 8.86 11.25
N LEU A 36 13.44 7.72 10.55
CA LEU A 36 14.16 7.48 9.30
C LEU A 36 13.31 6.68 8.31
N ARG A 37 13.33 7.08 7.04
CA ARG A 37 12.78 6.34 5.91
C ARG A 37 13.87 6.23 4.84
N TYR A 38 14.32 5.00 4.55
CA TYR A 38 15.43 4.73 3.63
C TYR A 38 16.71 5.54 3.91
N GLY A 39 17.01 5.80 5.19
CA GLY A 39 18.16 6.61 5.61
C GLY A 39 17.95 8.13 5.60
N ASP A 40 16.82 8.62 5.08
CA ASP A 40 16.46 10.03 5.07
C ASP A 40 15.45 10.38 6.16
N ARG A 41 15.34 11.67 6.49
CA ARG A 41 14.29 12.17 7.38
C ARG A 41 12.91 12.07 6.69
N PRO A 42 11.89 11.50 7.34
CA PRO A 42 10.55 11.42 6.80
C PRO A 42 9.90 12.80 6.69
N VAL A 43 8.85 12.88 5.86
CA VAL A 43 8.19 14.15 5.47
C VAL A 43 7.75 14.96 6.69
N TYR A 44 7.16 14.31 7.70
CA TYR A 44 6.64 15.00 8.89
C TYR A 44 7.74 15.59 9.79
N LEU A 45 8.95 15.04 9.76
CA LEU A 45 10.12 15.58 10.47
C LEU A 45 10.88 16.63 9.64
N LYS A 46 10.76 16.60 8.32
CA LYS A 46 11.38 17.58 7.43
C LYS A 46 10.58 18.89 7.37
N TYR A 47 9.26 18.79 7.44
CA TYR A 47 8.34 19.92 7.37
C TYR A 47 7.57 20.04 8.69
N ASP A 48 6.35 19.48 8.75
CA ASP A 48 5.58 19.27 9.96
C ASP A 48 4.47 18.23 9.71
N VAL A 49 3.74 17.85 10.77
CA VAL A 49 2.66 16.86 10.70
C VAL A 49 1.51 17.30 9.81
N ASN A 50 1.11 18.58 9.84
CA ASN A 50 -0.01 19.08 9.06
C ASN A 50 0.30 19.04 7.57
N GLN A 51 1.51 19.48 7.18
CA GLN A 51 1.99 19.40 5.81
C GLN A 51 2.11 17.96 5.33
N ALA A 52 2.56 17.03 6.18
CA ALA A 52 2.67 15.62 5.83
C ALA A 52 1.29 14.98 5.58
N ILE A 53 0.29 15.26 6.42
CA ILE A 53 -1.09 14.79 6.22
C ILE A 53 -1.64 15.31 4.89
N ILE A 54 -1.56 16.62 4.65
CA ILE A 54 -2.04 17.23 3.40
C ILE A 54 -1.31 16.65 2.19
N ALA A 55 0.01 16.40 2.29
CA ALA A 55 0.76 15.78 1.22
C ALA A 55 0.26 14.36 0.91
N ALA A 56 0.01 13.54 1.92
CA ALA A 56 -0.53 12.20 1.74
C ALA A 56 -1.92 12.22 1.06
N GLU A 57 -2.83 13.07 1.54
CA GLU A 57 -4.16 13.24 0.96
C GLU A 57 -4.10 13.74 -0.50
N LEU A 58 -3.18 14.67 -0.79
CA LEU A 58 -2.97 15.19 -2.14
C LEU A 58 -2.46 14.10 -3.08
N LEU A 59 -1.54 13.22 -2.64
CA LEU A 59 -1.08 12.10 -3.45
C LEU A 59 -2.22 11.14 -3.80
N GLN A 60 -3.13 10.87 -2.87
CA GLN A 60 -4.31 10.04 -3.14
C GLN A 60 -5.27 10.70 -4.13
N ALA A 61 -5.53 12.00 -3.96
CA ALA A 61 -6.37 12.77 -4.87
C ALA A 61 -5.79 12.78 -6.30
N ILE A 62 -4.47 13.01 -6.43
CA ILE A 62 -3.77 12.96 -7.72
C ILE A 62 -3.86 11.55 -8.31
N ALA A 63 -3.59 10.50 -7.52
CA ALA A 63 -3.63 9.12 -7.99
C ALA A 63 -5.01 8.74 -8.55
N LEU A 64 -6.09 8.99 -7.80
CA LEU A 64 -7.44 8.66 -8.21
C LEU A 64 -7.89 9.49 -9.41
N ARG A 65 -7.51 10.78 -9.46
CA ARG A 65 -7.79 11.64 -10.61
C ARG A 65 -7.09 11.11 -11.88
N CYS A 66 -5.79 10.88 -11.82
CA CYS A 66 -5.02 10.36 -12.95
C CYS A 66 -5.55 9.01 -13.42
N ALA A 67 -5.86 8.10 -12.50
CA ALA A 67 -6.43 6.80 -12.84
C ALA A 67 -7.81 6.94 -13.49
N SER A 68 -8.70 7.76 -12.92
CA SER A 68 -10.04 7.99 -13.47
C SER A 68 -9.99 8.58 -14.87
N GLU A 69 -9.18 9.62 -15.09
CA GLU A 69 -9.03 10.25 -16.39
C GLU A 69 -8.45 9.27 -17.43
N GLU A 70 -7.43 8.47 -17.06
CA GLU A 70 -6.82 7.51 -17.98
C GLU A 70 -7.78 6.38 -18.37
N LEU A 71 -8.52 5.86 -17.38
CA LEU A 71 -9.53 4.83 -17.60
C LEU A 71 -10.67 5.33 -18.50
N ALA A 72 -11.13 6.58 -18.29
CA ALA A 72 -12.17 7.19 -19.10
C ALA A 72 -11.72 7.43 -20.56
N ARG A 73 -10.45 7.82 -20.77
CA ARG A 73 -9.92 8.10 -22.12
C ARG A 73 -9.71 6.85 -22.97
N ASN A 74 -9.33 5.73 -22.37
CA ASN A 74 -8.84 4.57 -23.11
C ASN A 74 -9.84 3.40 -23.23
N CYS A 75 -11.05 3.54 -22.71
CA CYS A 75 -12.13 2.56 -22.84
C CYS A 75 -11.68 1.12 -22.56
N PHE A 76 -10.88 0.89 -21.50
CA PHE A 76 -10.48 -0.47 -21.14
C PHE A 76 -11.73 -1.31 -20.85
N ARG A 77 -11.72 -2.58 -21.29
CA ARG A 77 -12.83 -3.51 -21.07
C ARG A 77 -13.24 -3.61 -19.59
N ASN A 78 -12.26 -3.55 -18.71
CA ASN A 78 -12.42 -3.75 -17.26
C ASN A 78 -12.35 -2.46 -16.44
N THR A 79 -12.59 -1.30 -17.06
CA THR A 79 -12.44 0.03 -16.43
C THR A 79 -13.09 0.14 -15.05
N GLU A 80 -14.37 -0.22 -14.94
CA GLU A 80 -15.12 -0.10 -13.69
C GLU A 80 -14.53 -1.01 -12.59
N ILE A 81 -14.13 -2.22 -12.95
CA ILE A 81 -13.54 -3.19 -12.02
C ILE A 81 -12.18 -2.69 -11.54
N VAL A 82 -11.34 -2.18 -12.45
CA VAL A 82 -10.03 -1.62 -12.11
C VAL A 82 -10.18 -0.43 -11.17
N PHE A 83 -11.11 0.49 -11.46
CA PHE A 83 -11.35 1.64 -10.56
C PHE A 83 -11.85 1.20 -9.18
N LYS A 84 -12.74 0.20 -9.12
CA LYS A 84 -13.19 -0.38 -7.84
C LYS A 84 -12.04 -1.01 -7.06
N LEU A 85 -11.11 -1.70 -7.73
CA LEU A 85 -9.93 -2.29 -7.09
C LEU A 85 -8.99 -1.21 -6.53
N LEU A 86 -8.76 -0.12 -7.25
CA LEU A 86 -7.96 1.02 -6.76
C LEU A 86 -8.59 1.67 -5.52
N ASN A 87 -9.91 1.86 -5.50
CA ASN A 87 -10.60 2.34 -4.29
C ASN A 87 -10.56 1.31 -3.16
N GLY A 88 -10.63 0.01 -3.49
CA GLY A 88 -10.51 -1.08 -2.52
C GLY A 88 -9.15 -1.08 -1.82
N ILE A 89 -8.06 -0.71 -2.52
CA ILE A 89 -6.74 -0.52 -1.90
C ILE A 89 -6.80 0.51 -0.76
N LEU A 90 -7.42 1.67 -1.01
CA LEU A 90 -7.56 2.71 0.01
C LEU A 90 -8.47 2.27 1.15
N LEU A 91 -9.64 1.73 0.84
CA LEU A 91 -10.61 1.33 1.84
C LEU A 91 -10.07 0.24 2.77
N ASP A 92 -9.54 -0.85 2.20
CA ASP A 92 -8.96 -1.94 2.98
C ASP A 92 -7.74 -1.46 3.76
N GLY A 93 -6.90 -0.62 3.14
CA GLY A 93 -5.74 0.00 3.79
C GLY A 93 -6.12 0.83 5.01
N TYR A 94 -7.12 1.70 4.90
CA TYR A 94 -7.59 2.52 6.01
C TYR A 94 -8.21 1.71 7.14
N VAL A 95 -9.01 0.68 6.81
CA VAL A 95 -9.56 -0.23 7.83
C VAL A 95 -8.43 -1.00 8.50
N GLY A 96 -7.44 -1.47 7.73
CA GLY A 96 -6.24 -2.11 8.25
C GLY A 96 -5.47 -1.21 9.22
N GLN A 97 -5.19 0.03 8.81
CA GLN A 97 -4.46 1.00 9.62
C GLN A 97 -5.22 1.36 10.91
N TYR A 98 -6.54 1.53 10.82
CA TYR A 98 -7.36 1.75 12.01
C TYR A 98 -7.26 0.57 12.98
N LEU A 99 -7.38 -0.66 12.49
CA LEU A 99 -7.28 -1.86 13.33
C LEU A 99 -5.88 -2.01 13.93
N ASP A 100 -4.83 -1.64 13.20
CA ASP A 100 -3.46 -1.63 13.70
C ASP A 100 -3.30 -0.68 14.89
N ILE A 101 -3.72 0.58 14.73
CA ILE A 101 -3.69 1.58 15.81
C ILE A 101 -4.55 1.13 16.99
N PHE A 102 -5.77 0.64 16.73
CA PHE A 102 -6.69 0.18 17.76
C PHE A 102 -6.10 -0.97 18.59
N ASN A 103 -5.49 -1.94 17.91
CA ASN A 103 -4.90 -3.10 18.57
C ASN A 103 -3.59 -2.77 19.29
N SER A 104 -2.82 -1.80 18.81
CA SER A 104 -1.61 -1.27 19.44
C SER A 104 -1.86 -0.62 20.81
N ALA A 105 -3.10 -0.18 21.07
CA ALA A 105 -3.52 0.30 22.38
C ALA A 105 -3.76 -0.83 23.41
N ARG A 106 -3.77 -2.10 22.99
CA ARG A 106 -4.06 -3.27 23.83
C ARG A 106 -2.77 -3.99 24.23
N PRO A 107 -2.70 -4.57 25.44
CA PRO A 107 -1.49 -5.25 25.92
C PRO A 107 -1.19 -6.57 25.23
N THR A 108 -2.19 -7.20 24.60
CA THR A 108 -2.05 -8.47 23.89
C THR A 108 -3.07 -8.56 22.76
N ILE A 109 -2.68 -9.21 21.68
CA ILE A 109 -3.55 -9.52 20.54
C ILE A 109 -3.49 -11.02 20.20
N THR A 110 -4.53 -11.51 19.54
CA THR A 110 -4.55 -12.87 19.02
C THR A 110 -3.88 -12.94 17.65
N ARG A 111 -3.35 -14.12 17.30
CA ARG A 111 -2.83 -14.39 15.94
C ARG A 111 -3.86 -14.06 14.85
N ARG A 112 -5.15 -14.26 15.14
CA ARG A 112 -6.24 -13.96 14.19
C ARG A 112 -6.37 -12.46 13.94
N GLU A 113 -6.28 -11.64 14.97
CA GLU A 113 -6.33 -10.18 14.85
C GLU A 113 -5.11 -9.66 14.07
N TYR A 114 -3.91 -10.13 14.41
CA TYR A 114 -2.68 -9.83 13.68
C TYR A 114 -2.78 -10.19 12.18
N CYS A 115 -3.14 -11.44 11.87
CA CYS A 115 -3.31 -11.86 10.48
C CYS A 115 -4.40 -11.07 9.75
N HIS A 116 -5.43 -10.58 10.45
CA HIS A 116 -6.49 -9.80 9.83
C HIS A 116 -6.01 -8.41 9.40
N VAL A 117 -5.20 -7.74 10.24
CA VAL A 117 -4.61 -6.46 9.88
C VAL A 117 -3.70 -6.59 8.66
N ILE A 118 -2.79 -7.56 8.66
CA ILE A 118 -1.86 -7.78 7.54
C ILE A 118 -2.62 -8.12 6.25
N ALA A 119 -3.70 -8.91 6.38
CA ALA A 119 -4.55 -9.24 5.26
C ALA A 119 -5.13 -7.99 4.62
N LEU A 120 -5.60 -7.03 5.41
CA LEU A 120 -6.18 -5.77 4.92
C LEU A 120 -5.12 -4.79 4.39
N GLY A 121 -3.99 -4.63 5.09
CA GLY A 121 -2.92 -3.72 4.70
C GLY A 121 -2.15 -4.22 3.47
N ALA A 122 -1.30 -5.23 3.65
CA ALA A 122 -0.42 -5.71 2.58
C ALA A 122 -1.09 -6.74 1.66
N GLY A 123 -1.84 -7.70 2.23
CA GLY A 123 -2.43 -8.79 1.45
C GLY A 123 -3.39 -8.29 0.36
N ARG A 124 -4.39 -7.47 0.73
CA ARG A 124 -5.35 -6.88 -0.21
C ARG A 124 -4.70 -5.87 -1.14
N PHE A 125 -3.72 -5.10 -0.69
CA PHE A 125 -2.96 -4.19 -1.55
C PHE A 125 -2.36 -4.95 -2.74
N PHE A 126 -1.48 -5.93 -2.48
CA PHE A 126 -0.80 -6.67 -3.54
C PHE A 126 -1.79 -7.46 -4.42
N GLN A 127 -2.82 -8.04 -3.81
CA GLN A 127 -3.89 -8.71 -4.54
C GLN A 127 -4.59 -7.77 -5.54
N ASN A 128 -5.02 -6.58 -5.11
CA ASN A 128 -5.74 -5.64 -5.95
C ASN A 128 -4.82 -5.07 -7.05
N VAL A 129 -3.56 -4.79 -6.74
CA VAL A 129 -2.57 -4.34 -7.73
C VAL A 129 -2.36 -5.39 -8.83
N ALA A 130 -2.14 -6.66 -8.46
CA ALA A 130 -1.98 -7.75 -9.44
C ALA A 130 -3.23 -7.95 -10.30
N ARG A 131 -4.42 -7.81 -9.69
CA ARG A 131 -5.70 -7.86 -10.42
C ARG A 131 -5.84 -6.72 -11.42
N CYS A 132 -5.52 -5.49 -11.02
CA CYS A 132 -5.53 -4.33 -11.91
C CYS A 132 -4.64 -4.60 -13.13
N GLY A 133 -3.39 -5.01 -12.92
CA GLY A 133 -2.46 -5.29 -14.02
C GLY A 133 -2.96 -6.39 -14.96
N ALA A 134 -3.44 -7.50 -14.42
CA ALA A 134 -3.95 -8.61 -15.23
C ALA A 134 -5.21 -8.23 -16.02
N LEU A 135 -6.14 -7.47 -15.42
CA LEU A 135 -7.36 -7.02 -16.09
C LEU A 135 -7.10 -5.96 -17.16
N LEU A 136 -6.13 -5.07 -16.95
CA LEU A 136 -5.70 -4.08 -17.95
C LEU A 136 -4.97 -4.73 -19.13
N ALA A 137 -4.34 -5.88 -18.90
CA ALA A 137 -3.71 -6.70 -19.94
C ALA A 137 -4.67 -7.71 -20.59
N ASP A 138 -5.99 -7.60 -20.34
CA ASP A 138 -7.04 -8.48 -20.85
C ASP A 138 -6.76 -9.97 -20.65
N LYS A 139 -6.17 -10.32 -19.50
CA LYS A 139 -5.87 -11.72 -19.18
C LYS A 139 -7.14 -12.53 -18.90
N PRO A 140 -7.15 -13.84 -19.23
CA PRO A 140 -8.23 -14.74 -18.86
C PRO A 140 -8.49 -14.74 -17.35
N GLU A 141 -9.74 -14.97 -16.96
CA GLU A 141 -10.16 -14.98 -15.55
C GLU A 141 -9.31 -15.92 -14.68
N GLU A 142 -8.89 -17.06 -15.24
CA GLU A 142 -8.04 -18.01 -14.52
C GLU A 142 -6.64 -17.44 -14.24
N GLU A 143 -6.02 -16.74 -15.19
CA GLU A 143 -4.74 -16.05 -14.97
C GLU A 143 -4.90 -14.92 -13.94
N VAL A 144 -5.97 -14.13 -14.04
CA VAL A 144 -6.29 -13.08 -13.04
C VAL A 144 -6.38 -13.71 -11.65
N ARG A 145 -7.10 -14.83 -11.50
CA ARG A 145 -7.29 -15.53 -10.22
C ARG A 145 -5.97 -16.07 -9.65
N ILE A 146 -5.13 -16.69 -10.47
CA ILE A 146 -3.82 -17.22 -10.05
C ILE A 146 -2.93 -16.07 -9.56
N LEU A 147 -2.79 -15.01 -10.35
CA LEU A 147 -1.99 -13.84 -10.00
C LEU A 147 -2.49 -13.16 -8.72
N SER A 148 -3.81 -13.06 -8.56
CA SER A 148 -4.46 -12.50 -7.35
C SER A 148 -4.09 -13.26 -6.09
N LYS A 149 -4.10 -14.60 -6.16
CA LYS A 149 -3.80 -15.47 -5.01
C LYS A 149 -2.34 -15.42 -4.66
N PHE A 150 -1.47 -15.50 -5.66
CA PHE A 150 -0.03 -15.36 -5.48
C PHE A 150 0.31 -14.03 -4.81
N ALA A 151 -0.19 -12.92 -5.35
CA ALA A 151 0.11 -11.58 -4.85
C ALA A 151 -0.43 -11.36 -3.42
N TYR A 152 -1.60 -11.90 -3.08
CA TYR A 152 -2.10 -11.90 -1.71
C TYR A 152 -1.14 -12.59 -0.74
N SER A 153 -0.75 -13.83 -1.06
CA SER A 153 0.19 -14.60 -0.23
C SER A 153 1.56 -13.94 -0.14
N TYR A 154 2.03 -13.34 -1.24
CA TYR A 154 3.26 -12.56 -1.28
C TYR A 154 3.19 -11.35 -0.34
N GLY A 155 2.09 -10.58 -0.38
CA GLY A 155 1.87 -9.46 0.52
C GLY A 155 1.85 -9.86 2.00
N MET A 156 1.16 -10.95 2.33
CA MET A 156 1.18 -11.51 3.69
C MET A 156 2.59 -11.87 4.14
N ALA A 157 3.36 -12.55 3.30
CA ALA A 157 4.71 -12.99 3.62
C ALA A 157 5.70 -11.82 3.74
N LEU A 158 5.59 -10.82 2.86
CA LEU A 158 6.42 -9.63 2.90
C LEU A 158 6.23 -8.86 4.21
N PHE A 159 4.99 -8.70 4.68
CA PHE A 159 4.74 -7.98 5.93
C PHE A 159 5.33 -8.73 7.13
N ILE A 160 5.14 -10.05 7.21
CA ILE A 160 5.74 -10.87 8.27
C ILE A 160 7.27 -10.77 8.24
N LEU A 161 7.85 -10.75 7.04
CA LEU A 161 9.28 -10.54 6.86
C LEU A 161 9.70 -9.14 7.34
N ASP A 162 8.93 -8.10 7.01
CA ASP A 162 9.19 -6.72 7.42
C ASP A 162 9.19 -6.58 8.95
N ASP A 163 8.19 -7.12 9.63
CA ASP A 163 8.12 -7.15 11.11
C ASP A 163 9.33 -7.87 11.72
N THR A 164 9.80 -8.92 11.06
CA THR A 164 10.98 -9.68 11.49
C THR A 164 12.26 -8.87 11.29
N ILE A 165 12.38 -8.15 10.17
CA ILE A 165 13.51 -7.27 9.86
C ILE A 165 13.57 -6.07 10.82
N ASP A 166 12.43 -5.54 11.24
CA ASP A 166 12.34 -4.42 12.19
C ASP A 166 12.90 -4.78 13.59
N MET A 167 13.09 -6.06 13.89
CA MET A 167 13.82 -6.52 15.08
C MET A 167 15.35 -6.55 14.92
N LEU A 168 15.89 -6.23 13.73
CA LEU A 168 17.33 -6.22 13.45
C LEU A 168 17.93 -4.81 13.61
N PRO A 169 19.23 -4.69 13.99
CA PRO A 169 19.87 -3.39 14.20
C PRO A 169 19.83 -2.46 12.98
N ALA A 170 19.60 -1.16 13.21
CA ALA A 170 19.44 -0.11 12.18
C ALA A 170 20.55 -0.08 11.11
N ARG A 171 21.80 -0.39 11.50
CA ARG A 171 22.96 -0.45 10.59
C ARG A 171 22.82 -1.48 9.45
N ALA A 172 21.91 -2.45 9.60
CA ALA A 172 21.67 -3.50 8.60
C ALA A 172 20.41 -3.24 7.75
N THR A 173 19.51 -2.36 8.19
CA THR A 173 18.15 -2.23 7.61
C THR A 173 17.85 -0.83 7.08
N GLY A 174 18.57 0.21 7.52
CA GLY A 174 18.26 1.60 7.17
C GLY A 174 16.95 2.14 7.78
N LYS A 175 16.30 1.34 8.65
CA LYS A 175 15.13 1.69 9.45
C LYS A 175 15.52 1.91 10.91
N THR A 176 14.70 2.65 11.66
CA THR A 176 14.88 2.81 13.10
C THR A 176 14.78 1.46 13.80
N TYR A 177 15.80 1.08 14.58
CA TYR A 177 15.75 -0.17 15.35
C TYR A 177 14.54 -0.18 16.28
N ALA A 178 13.73 -1.23 16.17
CA ALA A 178 12.54 -1.42 17.00
C ALA A 178 11.58 -0.22 17.00
N SER A 179 11.41 0.45 15.85
CA SER A 179 10.38 1.47 15.62
C SER A 179 9.02 0.99 16.11
N ASP A 180 8.64 -0.23 15.77
CA ASP A 180 7.38 -0.84 16.21
C ASP A 180 7.26 -0.91 17.74
N LEU A 181 8.32 -1.26 18.47
CA LEU A 181 8.28 -1.32 19.94
C LEU A 181 8.19 0.08 20.56
N LYS A 182 8.83 1.08 19.94
CA LYS A 182 8.72 2.49 20.37
C LYS A 182 7.33 3.05 20.09
N GLY A 183 6.74 2.71 18.94
CA GLY A 183 5.39 3.08 18.53
C GLY A 183 4.28 2.28 19.20
N ARG A 184 4.62 1.23 19.98
CA ARG A 184 3.69 0.26 20.59
C ARG A 184 2.84 -0.52 19.58
N ARG A 185 3.39 -0.79 18.39
CA ARG A 185 2.69 -1.62 17.40
C ARG A 185 2.44 -3.02 17.93
N MET A 186 1.30 -3.57 17.52
CA MET A 186 0.81 -4.93 17.71
C MET A 186 1.91 -6.00 17.84
N ARG A 187 2.31 -6.33 19.07
CA ARG A 187 3.16 -7.47 19.40
C ARG A 187 2.69 -8.14 20.68
#